data_AF-A0AAX2I6E5-F1
#
_entry.id   AF-A0AAX2I6E5-F1
#
_cell.length_a   1.000
_cell.length_b   1.000
_cell.length_c   1.000
_cell.angle_alpha   90.00
_cell.angle_beta   90.00
_cell.angle_gamma   90.00
#
_symmetry.space_group_name_H-M   'P 1'
#
loop_
_entity.id
_entity.type
_entity.pdbx_description
1 polymer ?
#
loop_
_entity_poly.entity_id
_entity_poly.type
_entity_poly.pdbx_seq_one_letter_code
_entity_poly.pdbx_strand_id
1 'polypeptide(L)'
;MTVTAVAQMEGISEATLYNWRNQAKSEGEPVPGAEKNSEQWPAEARLAVIVETATLSETEIAEYCRKKGLYPAQIAQWKQAFLQVPSGDDKVALKQSQKENKQLKKELLRKEKALAETAAILVLRKKLRDYYGETDEDD
;
A
#
# COMPACT_ATOMS: atom_id res chain seq x y z
N MET A 1 -25.80 -9.01 5.66
CA MET A 1 -26.63 -9.32 4.48
C MET A 1 -25.70 -9.32 3.26
N THR A 2 -25.72 -10.36 2.42
CA THR A 2 -24.84 -10.45 1.24
C THR A 2 -25.43 -9.68 0.06
N VAL A 3 -24.59 -9.27 -0.90
CA VAL A 3 -25.06 -8.59 -2.13
C VAL A 3 -26.04 -9.49 -2.91
N THR A 4 -25.78 -10.80 -2.92
CA THR A 4 -26.67 -11.82 -3.48
C THR A 4 -28.05 -11.84 -2.82
N ALA A 5 -28.11 -11.72 -1.48
CA ALA A 5 -29.39 -11.70 -0.76
C ALA A 5 -30.18 -10.42 -1.07
N VAL A 6 -29.51 -9.26 -1.16
CA VAL A 6 -30.15 -7.98 -1.53
C VAL A 6 -30.65 -8.01 -2.97
N ALA A 7 -29.87 -8.56 -3.90
CA ALA A 7 -30.25 -8.71 -5.30
C ALA A 7 -31.54 -9.53 -5.45
N GLN A 8 -31.67 -10.63 -4.71
CA GLN A 8 -32.86 -11.48 -4.72
C GLN A 8 -34.07 -10.80 -4.07
N MET A 9 -33.89 -10.06 -2.98
CA MET A 9 -34.99 -9.36 -2.29
C MET A 9 -35.55 -8.20 -3.10
N GLU A 10 -34.67 -7.40 -3.71
CA GLU A 10 -35.04 -6.18 -4.42
C GLU A 10 -35.32 -6.41 -5.92
N GLY A 11 -35.03 -7.62 -6.43
CA GLY A 11 -35.17 -7.93 -7.86
C GLY A 11 -34.18 -7.18 -8.76
N ILE A 12 -33.07 -6.71 -8.19
CA ILE A 12 -32.03 -5.93 -8.90
C ILE A 12 -30.86 -6.86 -9.23
N SER A 13 -30.26 -6.71 -10.41
CA SER A 13 -29.09 -7.52 -10.77
C SER A 13 -27.90 -7.21 -9.84
N GLU A 14 -27.13 -8.24 -9.50
CA GLU A 14 -25.91 -8.08 -8.69
C GLU A 14 -24.95 -7.07 -9.33
N ALA A 15 -24.82 -7.10 -10.65
CA ALA A 15 -23.97 -6.18 -11.40
C ALA A 15 -24.38 -4.70 -11.20
N THR A 16 -25.69 -4.42 -11.16
CA THR A 16 -26.22 -3.07 -10.90
C THR A 16 -25.88 -2.60 -9.48
N LEU A 17 -26.07 -3.47 -8.48
CA LEU A 17 -25.71 -3.17 -7.09
C LEU A 17 -24.21 -2.91 -6.94
N TYR A 18 -23.37 -3.69 -7.60
CA TYR A 18 -21.92 -3.48 -7.62
C TYR A 18 -21.53 -2.16 -8.30
N ASN A 19 -22.19 -1.77 -9.39
CA ASN A 19 -21.96 -0.50 -10.07
C ASN A 19 -22.33 0.70 -9.19
N TRP A 20 -23.51 0.71 -8.57
CA TRP A 20 -23.90 1.79 -7.66
C TRP A 20 -22.96 1.90 -6.46
N ARG A 21 -22.54 0.75 -5.90
CA ARG A 21 -21.55 0.71 -4.83
C ARG A 21 -20.23 1.34 -5.25
N ASN A 22 -19.74 1.04 -6.46
CA ASN A 22 -18.50 1.58 -6.97
C ASN A 22 -18.62 3.08 -7.29
N GLN A 23 -19.77 3.52 -7.79
CA GLN A 23 -20.09 4.92 -8.03
C GLN A 23 -20.08 5.72 -6.71
N ALA A 24 -20.80 5.25 -5.70
CA ALA A 24 -20.81 5.89 -4.38
C ALA A 24 -19.41 5.95 -3.74
N LYS A 25 -18.59 4.89 -3.91
CA LYS A 25 -17.18 4.93 -3.49
C LYS A 25 -16.38 6.01 -4.20
N SER A 26 -16.59 6.20 -5.51
CA SER A 26 -15.89 7.23 -6.28
C SER A 26 -16.30 8.65 -5.89
N GLU A 27 -17.53 8.80 -5.39
CA GLU A 27 -18.08 10.06 -4.89
C GLU A 27 -17.65 10.33 -3.42
N GLY A 28 -16.89 9.43 -2.81
CA GLY A 28 -16.43 9.55 -1.43
C GLY A 28 -17.48 9.18 -0.39
N GLU A 29 -18.62 8.63 -0.82
CA GLU A 29 -19.67 8.19 0.10
C GLU A 29 -19.25 6.89 0.80
N PRO A 30 -19.46 6.78 2.12
CA PRO A 30 -19.20 5.58 2.90
C PRO A 30 -20.11 4.41 2.47
N VAL A 31 -19.54 3.40 1.81
CA VAL A 31 -20.31 2.24 1.32
C VAL A 31 -19.94 0.94 2.07
N PRO A 32 -20.92 0.14 2.51
CA PRO A 32 -20.67 -1.17 3.11
C PRO A 32 -19.97 -2.12 2.13
N GLY A 33 -18.86 -2.74 2.56
CA GLY A 33 -18.10 -3.71 1.76
C GLY A 33 -17.46 -4.79 2.63
N ALA A 34 -17.42 -6.02 2.11
CA ALA A 34 -16.82 -7.18 2.77
C ALA A 34 -15.29 -7.09 2.92
N GLU A 35 -14.66 -6.14 2.24
CA GLU A 35 -13.23 -5.89 2.40
C GLU A 35 -13.01 -4.82 3.46
N LYS A 36 -12.34 -5.27 4.54
CA LYS A 36 -11.89 -4.52 5.72
C LYS A 36 -10.84 -3.45 5.39
N ASN A 37 -10.95 -2.78 4.26
CA ASN A 37 -9.98 -1.79 3.80
C ASN A 37 -10.49 -0.38 4.11
N SER A 38 -10.75 -0.10 5.39
CA SER A 38 -10.92 1.28 5.88
C SER A 38 -9.73 2.16 5.45
N GLU A 39 -8.55 1.56 5.28
CA GLU A 39 -7.34 2.20 4.79
C GLU A 39 -7.39 2.64 3.33
N GLN A 40 -8.35 2.17 2.52
CA GLN A 40 -8.53 2.60 1.13
C GLN A 40 -9.48 3.80 1.00
N TRP A 41 -10.05 4.31 2.10
CA TRP A 41 -10.96 5.44 2.04
C TRP A 41 -10.21 6.72 1.65
N PRO A 42 -10.77 7.57 0.78
CA PRO A 42 -10.15 8.85 0.44
C PRO A 42 -10.03 9.73 1.69
N ALA A 43 -9.04 10.62 1.71
CA ALA A 43 -8.73 11.45 2.88
C ALA A 43 -9.91 12.37 3.24
N GLU A 44 -10.65 12.83 2.23
CA GLU A 44 -11.86 13.64 2.33
C GLU A 44 -12.97 12.89 3.09
N ALA A 45 -13.20 11.62 2.75
CA ALA A 45 -14.20 10.80 3.42
C ALA A 45 -13.82 10.50 4.88
N ARG A 46 -12.53 10.27 5.16
CA ARG A 46 -12.05 10.10 6.54
C ARG A 46 -12.26 11.37 7.36
N LEU A 47 -12.00 12.54 6.76
CA LEU A 47 -12.21 13.83 7.41
C LEU A 47 -13.71 14.07 7.69
N ALA A 48 -14.59 13.77 6.73
CA ALA A 48 -16.04 13.88 6.91
C ALA A 48 -16.51 13.04 8.11
N VAL A 49 -16.08 11.78 8.20
CA VAL A 49 -16.37 10.90 9.34
C VAL A 49 -15.86 11.48 10.66
N ILE A 50 -14.64 12.04 10.68
CA ILE A 50 -14.06 12.66 11.87
C ILE A 50 -14.90 13.84 12.35
N VAL A 51 -15.39 14.68 11.42
CA VAL A 51 -16.21 15.86 11.71
C VAL A 51 -17.61 15.45 12.17
N GLU A 52 -18.25 14.51 11.49
CA GLU A 52 -19.57 13.98 11.86
C GLU A 52 -19.57 13.34 13.25
N THR A 53 -18.47 12.67 13.61
CA THR A 53 -18.31 12.02 14.92
C THR A 53 -17.71 12.93 16.00
N ALA A 54 -17.50 14.22 15.73
CA ALA A 54 -16.88 15.13 16.68
C ALA A 54 -17.80 15.49 17.86
N THR A 55 -19.11 15.56 17.64
CA THR A 55 -20.11 15.93 18.66
C THR A 55 -20.82 14.72 19.27
N LEU A 56 -20.55 13.51 18.77
CA LEU A 56 -21.20 12.29 19.20
C LEU A 56 -20.54 11.73 20.48
N SER A 57 -21.37 11.17 21.35
CA SER A 57 -20.95 10.37 22.50
C SER A 57 -20.33 9.03 22.07
N GLU A 58 -19.61 8.35 22.98
CA GLU A 58 -18.95 7.07 22.68
C GLU A 58 -19.94 5.99 22.20
N THR A 59 -21.15 5.98 22.77
CA THR A 59 -22.23 5.07 22.36
C THR A 59 -22.72 5.38 20.94
N GLU A 60 -22.89 6.65 20.60
CA GLU A 60 -23.32 7.09 19.27
C GLU A 60 -22.24 6.83 18.22
N ILE A 61 -20.97 6.99 18.59
CA ILE A 61 -19.83 6.64 17.72
C ILE A 61 -19.84 5.13 17.44
N ALA A 62 -20.10 4.29 18.44
CA ALA A 62 -20.18 2.85 18.24
C ALA A 62 -21.34 2.46 17.29
N GLU A 63 -22.50 3.11 17.40
CA GLU A 63 -23.62 2.92 16.47
C GLU A 63 -23.30 3.40 15.06
N TYR A 64 -22.72 4.60 14.94
CA TYR A 64 -22.26 5.16 13.67
C TYR A 64 -21.28 4.22 12.97
N CYS A 65 -20.28 3.73 13.72
CA CYS A 65 -19.29 2.76 13.27
C CYS A 65 -19.95 1.49 12.71
N ARG A 66 -20.91 0.92 13.43
CA ARG A 66 -21.65 -0.28 12.98
C ARG A 66 -22.42 -0.05 11.68
N LYS A 67 -23.06 1.12 11.52
CA LYS A 67 -23.80 1.48 10.30
C LYS A 67 -22.87 1.66 9.09
N LYS A 68 -21.69 2.26 9.30
CA LYS A 68 -20.74 2.61 8.24
C LYS A 68 -19.67 1.55 7.99
N GLY A 69 -19.65 0.46 8.78
CA GLY A 69 -18.66 -0.61 8.66
C GLY A 69 -17.26 -0.22 9.18
N LEU A 70 -17.21 0.69 10.15
CA LEU A 70 -15.98 1.21 10.75
C LEU A 70 -15.83 0.69 12.19
N TYR A 71 -14.63 0.87 12.74
CA TYR A 71 -14.35 0.65 14.16
C TYR A 71 -14.00 1.97 14.84
N PRO A 72 -14.43 2.21 16.10
CA PRO A 72 -14.08 3.43 16.84
C PRO A 72 -12.57 3.69 16.91
N ALA A 73 -11.78 2.62 17.03
CA ALA A 73 -10.31 2.68 16.99
C ALA A 73 -9.76 3.27 15.68
N GLN A 74 -10.40 3.02 14.53
CA GLN A 74 -9.97 3.57 13.24
C GLN A 74 -10.20 5.07 13.18
N ILE A 75 -11.34 5.55 13.69
CA ILE A 75 -11.63 6.98 13.76
C ILE A 75 -10.62 7.67 14.66
N ALA A 76 -10.29 7.08 15.81
CA ALA A 76 -9.26 7.60 16.71
C ALA A 76 -7.88 7.66 16.03
N GLN A 77 -7.49 6.60 15.32
CA GLN A 77 -6.24 6.56 14.56
C GLN A 77 -6.20 7.62 13.47
N TRP A 78 -7.29 7.83 12.73
CA TRP A 78 -7.35 8.88 11.72
C TRP A 78 -7.29 10.28 12.33
N LYS A 79 -7.98 10.52 13.46
CA LYS A 79 -7.86 11.78 14.22
C LYS A 79 -6.39 12.05 14.59
N GLN A 80 -5.69 11.04 15.11
CA GLN A 80 -4.27 11.17 15.45
C GLN A 80 -3.39 11.44 14.22
N ALA A 81 -3.60 10.70 13.14
CA ALA A 81 -2.84 10.88 11.90
C ALA A 81 -3.05 12.27 11.27
N PHE A 82 -4.26 12.84 11.37
CA PHE A 82 -4.55 14.21 10.90
C PHE A 82 -3.86 15.27 11.76
N LEU A 83 -3.72 15.03 13.07
CA LEU A 83 -3.04 15.94 13.98
C LEU A 83 -1.51 15.82 13.90
N GLN A 84 -1.00 14.69 13.41
CA GLN A 84 0.42 14.54 13.14
C GLN A 84 0.82 15.34 11.90
N VAL A 85 1.23 16.59 12.14
CA VAL A 85 1.95 17.40 11.16
C VAL A 85 3.40 16.93 11.15
N PRO A 86 3.95 16.45 10.02
CA PRO A 86 5.36 16.12 9.93
C PRO A 86 6.20 17.34 10.30
N SER A 87 7.10 17.15 11.25
CA SER A 87 8.00 18.20 11.70
C SER A 87 8.90 18.63 10.54
N GLY A 88 9.42 19.87 10.56
CA GLY A 88 10.39 20.31 9.57
C GLY A 88 11.59 19.36 9.46
N ASP A 89 12.02 18.82 10.61
CA ASP A 89 13.11 17.85 10.73
C ASP A 89 12.79 16.51 10.07
N ASP A 90 11.55 16.01 10.19
CA ASP A 90 11.11 14.76 9.54
C ASP A 90 11.19 14.88 8.02
N LYS A 91 10.84 16.05 7.48
CA LYS A 91 10.93 16.33 6.04
C LYS A 91 12.37 16.38 5.55
N VAL A 92 13.29 16.92 6.36
CA VAL A 92 14.72 16.96 6.03
C VAL A 92 15.31 15.55 6.10
N ALA A 93 15.03 14.80 7.16
CA ALA A 93 15.45 13.41 7.33
C ALA A 93 14.95 12.52 6.18
N LEU A 94 13.68 12.68 5.77
CA LEU A 94 13.12 11.93 4.64
C LEU A 94 13.86 12.24 3.33
N LYS A 95 14.16 13.51 3.06
CA LYS A 95 14.92 13.92 1.87
C LYS A 95 16.34 13.36 1.88
N GLN A 96 16.98 13.34 3.05
CA GLN A 96 18.32 12.80 3.20
C GLN A 96 18.31 11.28 2.96
N SER A 97 17.40 10.56 3.60
CA SER A 97 17.21 9.12 3.39
C SER A 97 16.94 8.76 1.92
N GLN A 98 16.13 9.56 1.22
CA GLN A 98 15.88 9.36 -0.22
C GLN A 98 17.14 9.55 -1.07
N LYS A 99 17.99 10.53 -0.74
CA LYS A 99 19.27 10.76 -1.44
C LYS A 99 20.22 9.58 -1.22
N GLU A 100 20.36 9.14 0.03
CA GLU A 100 21.19 7.99 0.39
C GLU A 100 20.71 6.72 -0.32
N ASN A 101 19.40 6.46 -0.32
CA ASN A 101 18.82 5.31 -1.01
C ASN A 101 19.13 5.33 -2.52
N LYS A 102 19.05 6.51 -3.15
CA LYS A 102 19.38 6.67 -4.58
C LYS A 102 20.87 6.46 -4.85
N GLN A 103 21.74 6.92 -3.96
CA GLN A 103 23.18 6.71 -4.08
C GLN A 103 23.53 5.23 -3.92
N LEU A 104 23.02 4.58 -2.87
CA LEU A 104 23.21 3.14 -2.63
C LEU A 104 22.73 2.29 -3.80
N LYS A 105 21.57 2.61 -4.40
CA LYS A 105 21.09 1.92 -5.60
C LYS A 105 22.05 2.05 -6.80
N LYS A 106 22.65 3.22 -7.01
CA LYS A 106 23.64 3.41 -8.08
C LYS A 106 24.92 2.63 -7.83
N GLU A 107 25.41 2.66 -6.59
CA GLU A 107 26.60 1.90 -6.20
C GLU A 107 26.38 0.40 -6.33
N LEU A 108 25.19 -0.08 -5.94
CA LEU A 108 24.77 -1.46 -6.10
C LEU A 108 24.77 -1.87 -7.58
N LEU A 109 24.15 -1.09 -8.47
CA LEU A 109 24.17 -1.36 -9.91
C LEU A 109 25.58 -1.38 -10.50
N ARG A 110 26.46 -0.47 -10.07
CA ARG A 110 27.86 -0.45 -10.53
C ARG A 110 28.61 -1.71 -10.07
N LYS A 111 28.40 -2.14 -8.83
CA LYS A 111 29.02 -3.35 -8.26
C LYS A 111 28.48 -4.61 -8.94
N GLU A 112 27.18 -4.70 -9.19
CA GLU A 112 26.57 -5.80 -9.94
C GLU A 112 27.12 -5.89 -11.37
N LYS A 113 27.30 -4.76 -12.07
CA LYS A 113 27.91 -4.73 -13.40
C LYS A 113 29.36 -5.23 -13.38
N ALA A 114 30.17 -4.74 -12.44
CA ALA A 114 31.55 -5.20 -12.31
C ALA A 114 31.63 -6.70 -11.97
N LEU A 115 30.73 -7.19 -11.11
CA LEU A 115 30.63 -8.60 -10.76
C LEU A 115 30.22 -9.45 -11.98
N ALA A 116 29.29 -8.98 -12.80
CA ALA A 116 28.90 -9.65 -14.03
C ALA A 116 30.06 -9.71 -15.04
N GLU A 117 30.84 -8.63 -15.17
CA GLU A 117 32.02 -8.58 -16.04
C GLU A 117 33.11 -9.56 -15.56
N THR A 118 33.40 -9.63 -14.26
CA THR A 118 34.37 -10.60 -13.74
C THR A 118 33.89 -12.05 -13.90
N ALA A 119 32.61 -12.32 -13.64
CA ALA A 119 32.01 -13.64 -13.89
C ALA A 119 32.12 -14.03 -15.37
N ALA A 120 31.86 -13.11 -16.30
CA ALA A 120 32.01 -13.36 -17.73
C ALA A 120 33.47 -13.68 -18.10
N ILE A 121 34.44 -12.92 -17.57
CA ILE A 121 35.86 -13.18 -17.80
C ILE A 121 36.26 -14.57 -17.26
N LEU A 122 35.82 -14.95 -16.07
CA LEU A 122 36.11 -16.26 -15.48
C LEU A 122 35.54 -17.40 -16.35
N VAL A 123 34.29 -17.26 -16.81
CA VAL A 123 33.65 -18.24 -17.69
C VAL A 123 34.39 -18.35 -19.03
N LEU A 124 34.79 -17.23 -19.63
CA LEU A 124 35.54 -17.23 -20.89
C LEU A 124 36.93 -17.86 -20.73
N ARG A 125 37.65 -17.56 -19.65
CA ARG A 125 38.95 -18.17 -19.33
C ARG A 125 38.83 -19.68 -19.16
N LYS A 126 37.80 -20.14 -18.43
CA LYS A 126 37.54 -21.58 -18.27
C LYS A 126 37.30 -22.25 -19.62
N LYS A 127 36.41 -21.69 -20.46
CA LYS A 127 36.12 -22.23 -21.81
C LYS A 127 37.35 -22.28 -22.71
N LEU A 128 38.23 -21.28 -22.62
CA LEU A 128 39.48 -21.24 -23.37
C LEU A 128 40.41 -22.39 -22.94
N ARG A 129 40.61 -22.56 -21.62
CA ARG A 129 41.41 -23.67 -21.07
C ARG A 129 40.86 -25.03 -21.46
N ASP A 130 39.54 -25.21 -21.36
CA ASP A 130 38.85 -26.43 -21.79
C ASP A 130 39.09 -26.74 -23.28
N TYR A 131 39.14 -25.71 -24.15
CA TYR A 131 39.39 -25.88 -25.59
C TYR A 131 40.85 -26.27 -25.90
N TYR A 132 41.82 -25.69 -25.19
CA TYR A 132 43.24 -25.98 -25.39
C TYR A 132 43.74 -27.20 -24.60
N GLY A 133 42.88 -27.83 -23.78
CA GLY A 133 43.25 -29.00 -22.98
C GLY A 133 44.23 -28.66 -21.84
N GLU A 134 44.33 -27.39 -21.45
CA GLU A 134 45.02 -26.98 -20.24
C GLU A 134 44.13 -27.35 -19.05
N THR A 135 44.24 -28.60 -18.58
CA THR A 135 43.73 -28.97 -17.26
C THR A 135 44.47 -28.14 -16.23
N ASP A 136 43.74 -27.55 -15.28
CA ASP A 136 44.28 -26.81 -14.15
C ASP A 136 45.30 -27.72 -13.41
N GLU A 137 46.58 -27.62 -13.75
CA GLU A 137 47.68 -28.05 -12.89
C GLU A 137 47.85 -26.97 -11.82
N ASP A 138 47.59 -27.40 -10.58
CA ASP A 138 47.93 -26.83 -9.28
C ASP A 138 46.93 -25.84 -8.61
N ASP A 139 46.39 -26.34 -7.48
CA ASP A 139 45.96 -25.74 -6.19
C ASP A 139 45.63 -24.24 -6.10
#